data_AF-A0A2H8TGM3-F1
#
_entry.id   AF-A0A2H8TGM3-F1
#
_cell.length_a   1.000
_cell.length_b   1.000
_cell.length_c   1.000
_cell.angle_alpha   90.00
_cell.angle_beta   90.00
_cell.angle_gamma   90.00
#
_symmetry.space_group_name_H-M   'P 1'
#
loop_
_entity.id
_entity.type
_entity.pdbx_description
1 polymer ?
#
loop_
_entity_poly.entity_id
_entity_poly.type
_entity_poly.pdbx_seq_one_letter_code
_entity_poly.pdbx_strand_id
1 'polypeptide(L)'
;MELNPMQVALNTVRTLRLELMQLIIEIGEGIKEDGSQLETKDNRYMYSMNEMVGKLGLHMRDLEQVVGSLSSPPGAMLLYNTSFLTQESTSDRQALYTPLVSSHKWLDKVSTKIII
;
A
#
# COMPACT_ATOMS: atom_id res chain seq x y z
N MET A 1 -8.66 27.00 -0.26
CA MET A 1 -9.78 26.17 0.23
C MET A 1 -9.13 25.11 1.10
N GLU A 2 -9.28 25.19 2.43
CA GLU A 2 -8.65 24.23 3.34
C GLU A 2 -9.27 22.85 3.11
N LEU A 3 -8.42 21.85 2.89
CA LEU A 3 -8.87 20.46 2.76
C LEU A 3 -9.45 20.01 4.09
N ASN A 4 -10.64 19.40 4.06
CA ASN A 4 -11.23 18.80 5.25
C ASN A 4 -10.22 17.76 5.82
N PRO A 5 -9.95 17.71 7.13
CA PRO A 5 -9.04 16.73 7.75
C PRO A 5 -9.26 15.29 7.30
N MET A 6 -10.51 14.91 7.04
CA MET A 6 -10.86 13.60 6.48
C MET A 6 -10.33 13.41 5.04
N GLN A 7 -10.40 14.43 4.20
CA GLN A 7 -9.84 14.40 2.84
C GLN A 7 -8.32 14.30 2.88
N VAL A 8 -7.68 14.98 3.84
CA VAL A 8 -6.23 14.86 4.07
C VAL A 8 -5.89 13.42 4.46
N ALA A 9 -6.60 12.83 5.42
CA ALA A 9 -6.39 11.44 5.83
C ALA A 9 -6.54 10.45 4.67
N LEU A 10 -7.61 10.59 3.87
CA LEU A 10 -7.85 9.73 2.71
C LEU A 10 -6.76 9.88 1.64
N ASN A 11 -6.25 11.10 1.43
CA ASN A 11 -5.13 11.33 0.51
C ASN A 11 -3.84 10.70 1.03
N THR A 12 -3.54 10.81 2.33
CA THR A 12 -2.36 10.17 2.93
C THR A 12 -2.43 8.64 2.80
N VAL A 13 -3.60 8.03 3.02
CA VAL A 13 -3.83 6.59 2.77
C VAL A 13 -3.59 6.24 1.30
N ARG A 14 -4.11 7.05 0.38
CA ARG A 14 -3.92 6.84 -1.06
C ARG A 14 -2.44 6.87 -1.44
N THR A 15 -1.69 7.85 -0.96
CA THR A 15 -0.25 7.97 -1.21
C THR A 15 0.51 6.76 -0.67
N LEU A 16 0.29 6.39 0.58
CA LEU A 16 0.92 5.21 1.19
C LEU A 16 0.66 3.93 0.36
N ARG A 17 -0.57 3.76 -0.13
CA ARG A 17 -0.94 2.61 -0.97
C ARG A 17 -0.19 2.59 -2.31
N LEU A 18 -0.04 3.75 -2.96
CA LEU A 18 0.66 3.85 -4.24
C LEU A 18 2.15 3.54 -4.08
N GLU A 19 2.78 4.09 -3.03
CA GLU A 19 4.20 3.83 -2.72
C GLU A 19 4.44 2.35 -2.37
N LEU A 20 3.52 1.72 -1.62
CA LEU A 20 3.60 0.30 -1.30
C LEU A 20 3.47 -0.55 -2.57
N MET A 21 2.57 -0.18 -3.47
CA MET A 21 2.41 -0.86 -4.76
C MET A 21 3.69 -0.75 -5.61
N GLN A 22 4.32 0.43 -5.63
CA GLN A 22 5.58 0.64 -6.35
C GLN A 22 6.71 -0.24 -5.78
N LEU A 23 6.81 -0.34 -4.45
CA LEU A 23 7.78 -1.26 -3.81
C LEU A 23 7.53 -2.72 -4.21
N ILE A 24 6.27 -3.18 -4.21
CA ILE A 24 5.93 -4.55 -4.60
C ILE A 24 6.29 -4.81 -6.07
N ILE A 25 6.04 -3.86 -6.96
CA ILE A 25 6.42 -3.96 -8.38
C ILE A 25 7.94 -4.10 -8.50
N GLU A 26 8.70 -3.23 -7.84
CA GLU A 26 10.16 -3.25 -7.90
C GLU A 26 10.75 -4.56 -7.33
N ILE A 27 10.18 -5.08 -6.24
CA ILE A 27 10.55 -6.41 -5.71
C ILE A 27 10.26 -7.51 -6.73
N GLY A 28 9.13 -7.42 -7.43
CA GLY A 28 8.71 -8.38 -8.45
C GLY A 28 9.58 -8.34 -9.71
N GLU A 29 10.10 -7.16 -10.08
CA GLU A 29 11.03 -7.02 -11.20
C GLU A 29 12.43 -7.56 -10.88
N GLY A 30 12.88 -7.40 -9.62
CA GLY A 30 14.14 -7.92 -9.13
C GLY A 30 15.37 -7.44 -9.93
N ILE A 31 16.50 -8.11 -9.73
CA ILE A 31 17.75 -7.78 -10.41
C ILE A 31 17.85 -8.60 -11.69
N LYS A 32 17.81 -7.93 -12.84
CA LYS A 32 17.96 -8.58 -14.15
C LYS A 32 19.43 -8.95 -14.37
N GLU A 33 19.72 -10.25 -14.39
CA GLU A 33 21.02 -10.80 -14.78
C GLU A 33 21.28 -10.47 -16.26
N ASP A 34 22.21 -9.55 -16.47
CA ASP A 34 22.84 -9.33 -17.77
C ASP A 34 24.33 -9.31 -17.49
N GLY A 35 25.06 -10.19 -18.17
CA GLY A 35 26.30 -10.89 -17.77
C GLY A 35 27.55 -10.04 -17.52
N SER A 36 27.41 -8.76 -17.19
CA SER A 36 28.48 -7.93 -16.66
C SER A 36 27.92 -6.93 -15.63
N GLN A 37 28.56 -6.85 -14.46
CA GLN A 37 28.26 -5.92 -13.34
C GLN A 37 27.11 -6.32 -12.39
N LEU A 38 27.04 -7.59 -11.96
CA LEU A 38 26.06 -8.04 -10.96
C LEU A 38 26.21 -7.29 -9.61
N GLU A 39 27.43 -7.17 -9.09
CA GLU A 39 27.69 -6.57 -7.76
C GLU A 39 27.31 -5.07 -7.67
N THR A 40 27.59 -4.29 -8.72
CA THR A 40 27.18 -2.88 -8.80
C THR A 40 25.66 -2.73 -8.96
N LYS A 41 25.00 -3.68 -9.63
CA LYS A 41 23.54 -3.71 -9.76
C LYS A 41 22.89 -4.07 -8.43
N ASP A 42 23.42 -5.04 -7.69
CA ASP A 42 22.97 -5.43 -6.35
C ASP A 42 23.02 -4.25 -5.39
N ASN A 43 24.15 -3.54 -5.33
CA ASN A 43 24.29 -2.38 -4.45
C ASN A 43 23.30 -1.26 -4.80
N ARG A 44 23.05 -0.99 -6.09
CA ARG A 44 22.06 0.02 -6.52
C ARG A 44 20.63 -0.41 -6.20
N TYR A 45 20.30 -1.67 -6.44
CA TYR A 45 18.99 -2.22 -6.11
C TYR A 45 18.72 -2.14 -4.61
N MET A 46 19.69 -2.56 -3.78
CA MET A 46 19.59 -2.44 -2.32
C MET A 46 19.47 -1.00 -1.85
N TYR A 47 20.15 -0.05 -2.50
CA TYR A 47 20.01 1.37 -2.19
C TYR A 47 18.58 1.88 -2.51
N SER A 48 18.06 1.56 -3.70
CA SER A 48 16.70 1.91 -4.13
C SER A 48 15.63 1.33 -3.18
N MET A 49 15.78 0.05 -2.81
CA MET A 49 14.91 -0.60 -1.83
C MET A 49 14.90 0.13 -0.49
N ASN A 50 16.07 0.45 0.05
CA ASN A 50 16.17 1.18 1.32
C ASN A 50 15.53 2.57 1.25
N GLU A 51 15.69 3.28 0.13
CA GLU A 51 15.04 4.58 -0.06
C GLU A 51 13.52 4.47 -0.05
N MET A 52 12.96 3.50 -0.79
CA MET A 52 11.52 3.28 -0.82
C MET A 52 10.94 2.85 0.53
N VAL A 53 11.64 1.96 1.25
CA VAL A 53 11.24 1.58 2.62
C VAL A 53 11.31 2.77 3.57
N GLY A 54 12.33 3.62 3.44
CA GLY A 54 12.44 4.87 4.20
C GLY A 54 11.26 5.82 3.95
N LYS A 55 10.86 5.99 2.68
CA LYS A 55 9.68 6.79 2.29
C LYS A 55 8.38 6.21 2.84
N LEU A 56 8.20 4.89 2.80
CA LEU A 56 7.05 4.23 3.40
C LEU A 56 6.98 4.48 4.90
N GLY A 57 8.11 4.40 5.60
CA GLY A 57 8.18 4.70 7.04
C GLY A 57 7.78 6.14 7.37
N LEU A 58 8.12 7.10 6.52
CA LEU A 58 7.66 8.50 6.66
C LEU A 58 6.15 8.60 6.46
N HIS A 59 5.62 8.06 5.36
CA HIS A 59 4.19 8.09 5.06
C HIS A 59 3.32 7.37 6.12
N MET A 60 3.85 6.32 6.77
CA MET A 60 3.19 5.67 7.89
C MET A 60 3.06 6.61 9.09
N ARG A 61 4.13 7.33 9.46
CA ARG A 61 4.08 8.32 10.55
C ARG A 61 3.15 9.48 10.22
N ASP A 62 3.17 9.96 8.98
CA ASP A 62 2.27 11.02 8.52
C ASP A 62 0.81 10.56 8.63
N LEU A 63 0.53 9.30 8.28
CA LEU A 63 -0.81 8.73 8.43
C LEU A 63 -1.25 8.67 9.89
N GLU A 64 -0.38 8.18 10.79
CA GLU A 64 -0.66 8.13 12.23
C GLU A 64 -0.97 9.52 12.79
N GLN A 65 -0.18 10.53 12.40
CA GLN A 65 -0.39 11.91 12.82
C GLN A 65 -1.73 12.46 12.32
N VAL A 66 -2.03 12.27 11.02
CA VAL A 66 -3.26 12.79 10.43
C VAL A 66 -4.48 12.08 11.00
N VAL A 67 -4.43 10.76 11.19
CA VAL A 67 -5.53 9.99 11.81
C VAL A 67 -5.74 10.41 13.26
N GLY A 68 -4.66 10.63 14.03
CA GLY A 68 -4.74 11.12 15.41
C GLY A 68 -5.37 12.51 15.53
N SER A 69 -5.33 13.32 14.47
CA SER A 69 -5.96 14.64 14.42
C SER A 69 -7.46 14.61 14.06
N LEU A 70 -8.00 13.44 13.65
CA LEU A 70 -9.41 13.31 13.30
C LEU A 70 -10.28 13.32 14.55
N SER A 71 -11.20 14.27 14.64
CA SER A 71 -12.26 14.26 15.64
C SER A 71 -13.24 13.11 15.39
N SER A 72 -13.68 12.41 16.44
CA SER A 72 -14.81 11.48 16.32
C SER A 72 -16.02 12.22 15.72
N PRO A 73 -16.66 11.66 14.69
CA PRO A 73 -17.84 12.28 14.11
C PRO A 73 -18.92 12.41 15.21
N PRO A 74 -19.60 13.56 15.34
CA PRO A 74 -20.57 13.84 16.42
C PRO A 74 -21.88 13.04 16.31
N GLY A 75 -21.88 11.94 15.56
CA GLY A 75 -23.01 11.05 15.31
C GLY A 75 -22.64 9.96 14.32
N ALA A 76 -23.58 9.05 14.04
CA ALA A 76 -23.40 8.05 13.01
C ALA A 76 -23.05 8.72 11.67
N MET A 77 -21.92 8.33 11.06
CA MET A 77 -21.60 8.78 9.72
C MET A 77 -22.63 8.21 8.76
N LEU A 78 -23.37 9.09 8.08
CA LEU A 78 -24.17 8.70 6.93
C LEU A 78 -23.18 8.33 5.81
N LEU A 79 -22.88 7.03 5.72
CA LEU A 79 -22.27 6.45 4.54
C LEU A 79 -23.27 6.63 3.40
N TYR A 80 -23.18 7.75 2.67
CA TYR A 80 -24.01 8.02 1.51
C TYR A 80 -24.00 6.81 0.57
N ASN A 81 -25.16 6.56 -0.05
CA ASN A 81 -25.47 5.44 -0.94
C ASN A 81 -24.33 4.43 -1.16
N THR A 82 -24.24 3.45 -0.26
CA THR A 82 -23.29 2.33 -0.34
C THR A 82 -23.70 1.27 -1.38
N SER A 83 -24.81 1.46 -2.11
CA SER A 83 -25.29 0.50 -3.12
C SER A 83 -24.28 0.27 -4.23
N PHE A 84 -23.39 1.24 -4.47
CA PHE A 84 -22.31 1.13 -5.45
C PHE A 84 -21.03 0.51 -4.88
N LEU A 85 -20.86 0.42 -3.55
CA LEU A 85 -19.73 -0.29 -2.95
C LEU A 85 -19.86 -1.81 -3.13
N THR A 86 -21.10 -2.30 -3.26
CA THR A 86 -21.41 -3.69 -3.61
C THR A 86 -21.48 -3.93 -5.11
N GLN A 87 -21.43 -2.88 -5.94
CA GLN A 87 -21.29 -3.05 -7.38
C GLN A 87 -19.82 -3.32 -7.68
N GLU A 88 -19.50 -4.56 -8.00
CA GLU A 88 -18.22 -4.91 -8.63
C GLU A 88 -18.04 -4.03 -9.87
N SER A 89 -17.15 -3.05 -9.77
CA SER A 89 -16.91 -2.06 -10.82
C SER A 89 -15.99 -2.60 -11.91
N THR A 90 -16.24 -3.80 -12.42
CA THR A 90 -15.66 -4.34 -13.67
C THR A 90 -16.18 -5.73 -13.99
N SER A 91 -16.73 -5.91 -15.19
CA SER A 91 -17.05 -7.23 -15.77
C SER A 91 -15.82 -8.06 -16.19
N ASP A 92 -14.60 -7.65 -15.81
CA ASP A 92 -13.32 -8.29 -16.20
C ASP A 92 -12.56 -8.95 -15.04
N ARG A 93 -13.26 -9.30 -13.96
CA ARG A 93 -12.73 -10.19 -12.92
C ARG A 93 -12.80 -11.66 -13.35
N GLN A 94 -11.84 -12.12 -14.15
CA GLN A 94 -11.45 -13.53 -14.14
C GLN A 94 -9.94 -13.78 -14.15
N ALA A 95 -9.10 -12.91 -14.73
CA ALA A 95 -7.66 -13.18 -14.80
C ALA A 95 -6.88 -12.81 -13.53
N LEU A 96 -7.19 -11.67 -12.90
CA LEU A 96 -6.40 -11.12 -11.77
C LEU A 96 -6.97 -11.42 -10.39
N TYR A 97 -8.18 -11.99 -10.31
CA TYR A 97 -8.84 -12.31 -9.04
C TYR A 97 -8.10 -13.42 -8.29
N THR A 98 -7.65 -14.47 -9.01
CA THR A 98 -6.89 -15.58 -8.42
C THR A 98 -5.53 -15.12 -7.84
N PRO A 99 -4.71 -14.31 -8.55
CA PRO A 99 -3.51 -13.69 -7.97
C PRO A 99 -3.77 -12.79 -6.76
N LEU A 100 -4.89 -12.06 -6.74
CA LEU A 100 -5.24 -11.15 -5.63
C LEU A 100 -5.64 -11.93 -4.36
N VAL A 101 -6.42 -13.00 -4.54
CA VAL A 101 -6.81 -13.90 -3.45
C VAL A 101 -5.60 -14.68 -2.91
N SER A 102 -4.65 -15.06 -3.77
CA SER A 102 -3.43 -15.74 -3.32
C SER A 102 -2.47 -14.81 -2.57
N SER A 103 -2.38 -13.53 -2.96
CA SER A 103 -1.58 -12.53 -2.23
C SER A 103 -2.22 -12.16 -0.88
N HIS A 104 -3.55 -12.13 -0.78
CA HIS A 104 -4.24 -11.98 0.52
C HIS A 104 -3.98 -13.15 1.48
N LYS A 105 -3.91 -14.39 0.97
CA LYS A 105 -3.51 -15.58 1.77
C LYS A 105 -2.04 -15.57 2.18
N TRP A 106 -1.18 -14.82 1.49
CA TRP A 106 0.22 -14.69 1.87
C TRP A 106 0.36 -13.86 3.15
N LEU A 107 -0.36 -12.74 3.27
CA LEU A 107 -0.40 -11.91 4.48
C LEU A 107 -0.92 -12.68 5.71
N ASP A 108 -1.91 -13.56 5.52
CA ASP A 108 -2.46 -14.39 6.61
C ASP A 108 -1.44 -15.42 7.13
N LYS A 109 -0.53 -15.90 6.27
CA LYS A 109 0.56 -16.81 6.68
C LYS A 109 1.71 -16.11 7.41
N VAL A 110 1.91 -14.81 7.23
CA VAL A 110 2.98 -14.07 7.94
C VAL A 110 2.59 -13.79 9.40
N SER A 111 1.28 -13.74 9.72
CA SER A 111 0.79 -13.49 11.09
C SER A 111 0.87 -14.67 12.07
N THR A 112 1.44 -15.83 11.70
CA THR A 112 1.51 -17.00 12.62
C THR A 112 2.91 -17.60 12.81
N LYS A 113 4.01 -16.88 12.54
CA LYS A 113 5.37 -17.34 12.94
C LYS A 113 6.36 -16.22 13.26
N ILE A 114 5.99 -15.24 14.08
CA ILE A 114 6.96 -14.52 14.94
C ILE A 114 6.26 -14.22 16.28
N ILE A 115 6.18 -15.23 17.15
CA ILE A 115 6.05 -15.07 18.59
C ILE A 115 7.06 -16.06 19.18
N ILE A 116 8.13 -15.51 19.77
CA ILE A 116 9.11 -16.05 20.74
C ILE A 116 9.47 -17.53 20.60
#